data_AF-A0A965EX04-F1
#
_entry.id   AF-A0A965EX04-F1
#
_cell.length_a   1.000
_cell.length_b   1.000
_cell.length_c   1.000
_cell.angle_alpha   90.00
_cell.angle_beta   90.00
_cell.angle_gamma   90.00
#
_symmetry.space_group_name_H-M   'P 1'
#
loop_
_entity.id
_entity.type
_entity.pdbx_description
1 polymer ?
#
loop_
_entity_poly.entity_id
_entity_poly.type
_entity_poly.pdbx_seq_one_letter_code
_entity_poly.pdbx_strand_id
1 'polypeptide(L)'
;FLSFGTYDAASNQADVEAAAVVDQFQTASDFRGPLVERAEGQLICYARSVVSQEWLSMRDGERSPVTEGWVVALDKTGALEQAAVGANAQQVVSWWDATADREVGRRGRMLVAQGEIPILLWALLVIGAALVVGYVLLYADPDEGLIAQIMMIGGTTVLVVASLLAVQVLAHPFEGQNGSIDPSGMEYSLTEMAAFAKSDGWQPDVLCNAAGVPLPK
;
A
#
# COMPACT_ATOMS: atom_id res chain seq x y z
N PHE A 1 -18.54 0.52 9.68
CA PHE A 1 -17.63 0.00 10.71
C PHE A 1 -16.55 -0.92 10.15
N LEU A 2 -16.86 -1.88 9.25
CA LEU A 2 -15.85 -2.77 8.65
C LEU A 2 -14.82 -2.08 7.72
N SER A 3 -15.21 -1.00 7.03
CA SER A 3 -14.30 -0.31 6.09
C SER A 3 -13.23 0.57 6.76
N PHE A 4 -13.52 1.19 7.90
CA PHE A 4 -12.53 2.02 8.60
C PHE A 4 -11.44 1.16 9.25
N GLY A 5 -11.82 0.02 9.83
CA GLY A 5 -10.84 -0.90 10.42
C GLY A 5 -9.94 -1.59 9.37
N THR A 6 -10.44 -1.79 8.15
CA THR A 6 -9.63 -2.34 7.04
C THR A 6 -8.71 -1.30 6.42
N TYR A 7 -9.14 -0.04 6.33
CA TYR A 7 -8.27 1.09 5.93
C TYR A 7 -7.10 1.30 6.92
N ASP A 8 -7.41 1.39 8.22
CA ASP A 8 -6.40 1.59 9.27
C ASP A 8 -5.41 0.42 9.33
N ALA A 9 -5.92 -0.81 9.16
CA ALA A 9 -5.08 -1.99 9.02
C ALA A 9 -4.16 -1.89 7.79
N ALA A 10 -4.67 -1.51 6.62
CA ALA A 10 -3.84 -1.41 5.41
C ALA A 10 -2.74 -0.34 5.53
N SER A 11 -3.05 0.81 6.13
CA SER A 11 -2.04 1.85 6.40
C SER A 11 -0.96 1.33 7.34
N ASN A 12 -1.36 0.70 8.45
CA ASN A 12 -0.42 0.13 9.40
C ASN A 12 0.45 -0.98 8.78
N GLN A 13 -0.11 -1.80 7.87
CA GLN A 13 0.65 -2.83 7.17
C GLN A 13 1.66 -2.24 6.17
N ALA A 14 1.32 -1.11 5.54
CA ALA A 14 2.28 -0.38 4.71
C ALA A 14 3.45 0.16 5.54
N ASP A 15 3.18 0.70 6.73
CA ASP A 15 4.21 1.21 7.65
C ASP A 15 5.10 0.08 8.19
N VAL A 16 4.52 -1.08 8.53
CA VAL A 16 5.28 -2.28 8.94
C VAL A 16 6.26 -2.70 7.86
N GLU A 17 5.81 -2.76 6.61
CA GLU A 17 6.72 -3.10 5.51
C GLU A 17 7.81 -2.07 5.31
N ALA A 18 7.46 -0.78 5.34
CA ALA A 18 8.42 0.32 5.19
C ALA A 18 9.50 0.29 6.28
N ALA A 19 9.13 0.04 7.53
CA ALA A 19 10.06 -0.10 8.63
C ALA A 19 10.94 -1.35 8.49
N ALA A 20 10.35 -2.49 8.11
CA ALA A 20 11.10 -3.73 7.89
C ALA A 20 12.15 -3.61 6.78
N VAL A 21 11.87 -2.84 5.72
CA VAL A 21 12.85 -2.56 4.65
C VAL A 21 14.08 -1.82 5.19
N VAL A 22 13.88 -0.84 6.08
CA VAL A 22 15.00 -0.11 6.72
C VAL A 22 15.79 -1.03 7.63
N ASP A 23 15.12 -1.87 8.42
CA ASP A 23 15.78 -2.83 9.31
C ASP A 23 16.61 -3.88 8.52
N GLN A 24 16.07 -4.37 7.40
CA GLN A 24 16.81 -5.23 6.48
C GLN A 24 18.03 -4.53 5.88
N PHE A 25 17.88 -3.24 5.55
CA PHE A 25 18.96 -2.45 4.97
C PHE A 25 20.09 -2.25 5.96
N GLN A 26 19.78 -1.95 7.22
CA GLN A 26 20.78 -1.85 8.27
C GLN A 26 21.43 -3.22 8.56
N THR A 27 20.65 -4.29 8.62
CA THR A 27 21.17 -5.66 8.80
C THR A 27 22.10 -6.08 7.66
N ALA A 28 21.85 -5.60 6.43
CA ALA A 28 22.70 -5.88 5.27
C ALA A 28 24.14 -5.36 5.44
N SER A 29 24.36 -4.33 6.26
CA SER A 29 25.71 -3.80 6.54
C SER A 29 26.63 -4.83 7.22
N ASP A 30 26.06 -5.83 7.91
CA ASP A 30 26.78 -6.92 8.56
C ASP A 30 27.04 -8.12 7.63
N PHE A 31 26.63 -8.05 6.35
CA PHE A 31 26.82 -9.13 5.38
C PHE A 31 28.29 -9.25 4.92
N ARG A 32 28.65 -10.38 4.31
CA ARG A 32 30.02 -10.58 3.83
C ARG A 32 30.27 -9.96 2.46
N GLY A 33 31.24 -9.05 2.42
CA GLY A 33 31.90 -8.59 1.20
C GLY A 33 30.91 -8.01 0.18
N PRO A 34 30.87 -8.50 -1.07
CA PRO A 34 30.02 -7.92 -2.11
C PRO A 34 28.51 -8.16 -1.91
N LEU A 35 28.10 -8.89 -0.87
CA LEU A 35 26.70 -9.09 -0.53
C LEU A 35 26.07 -7.86 0.15
N VAL A 36 26.87 -7.01 0.80
CA VAL A 36 26.39 -5.76 1.44
C VAL A 36 25.75 -4.85 0.39
N GLU A 37 26.56 -4.34 -0.56
CA GLU A 37 26.09 -3.45 -1.62
C GLU A 37 24.98 -4.07 -2.48
N ARG A 38 24.99 -5.40 -2.64
CA ARG A 38 23.96 -6.12 -3.39
C ARG A 38 22.62 -6.10 -2.63
N ALA A 39 22.62 -6.42 -1.34
CA ALA A 39 21.42 -6.43 -0.53
C ALA A 39 20.86 -5.01 -0.37
N GLU A 40 21.70 -4.04 -0.02
CA GLU A 40 21.34 -2.63 0.10
C GLU A 40 20.77 -2.06 -1.21
N GLY A 41 21.41 -2.36 -2.35
CA GLY A 41 20.91 -1.96 -3.67
C GLY A 41 19.57 -2.58 -4.01
N GLN A 42 19.40 -3.87 -3.73
CA GLN A 42 18.13 -4.55 -3.97
C GLN A 42 17.01 -3.99 -3.10
N LEU A 43 17.29 -3.60 -1.84
CA LEU A 43 16.29 -3.01 -0.94
C LEU A 43 15.86 -1.61 -1.39
N ILE A 44 16.79 -0.78 -1.84
CA ILE A 44 16.46 0.52 -2.42
C ILE A 44 15.64 0.35 -3.70
N CYS A 45 16.02 -0.59 -4.56
CA CYS A 45 15.28 -0.88 -5.79
C CYS A 45 13.90 -1.49 -5.53
N TYR A 46 13.79 -2.36 -4.52
CA TYR A 46 12.53 -2.86 -4.01
C TYR A 46 11.63 -1.71 -3.57
N ALA A 47 12.10 -0.84 -2.68
CA ALA A 47 11.33 0.28 -2.17
C ALA A 47 10.89 1.26 -3.28
N ARG A 48 11.77 1.56 -4.25
CA ARG A 48 11.39 2.33 -5.45
C ARG A 48 10.29 1.65 -6.26
N SER A 49 10.40 0.33 -6.45
CA SER A 49 9.39 -0.44 -7.17
C SER A 49 8.07 -0.53 -6.41
N VAL A 50 8.09 -0.54 -5.06
CA VAL A 50 6.87 -0.48 -4.25
C VAL A 50 6.12 0.83 -4.49
N VAL A 51 6.82 1.95 -4.37
CA VAL A 51 6.25 3.30 -4.55
C VAL A 51 5.70 3.49 -5.97
N SER A 52 6.47 3.11 -6.99
CA SER A 52 6.19 3.49 -8.38
C SER A 52 5.51 2.42 -9.24
N GLN A 53 5.59 1.14 -8.87
CA GLN A 53 5.03 0.03 -9.65
C GLN A 53 3.94 -0.69 -8.86
N GLU A 54 4.24 -1.14 -7.64
CA GLU A 54 3.29 -1.93 -6.85
C GLU A 54 2.07 -1.11 -6.45
N TRP A 55 2.25 0.14 -6.04
CA TRP A 55 1.12 1.01 -5.71
C TRP A 55 0.17 1.24 -6.89
N LEU A 56 0.71 1.33 -8.11
CA LEU A 56 -0.09 1.45 -9.32
C LEU A 56 -0.84 0.14 -9.62
N SER A 57 -0.16 -1.01 -9.58
CA SER A 57 -0.80 -2.31 -9.80
C SER A 57 -1.90 -2.63 -8.77
N MET A 58 -1.72 -2.19 -7.52
CA MET A 58 -2.71 -2.39 -6.46
C MET A 58 -4.03 -1.67 -6.70
N ARG A 59 -4.07 -0.64 -7.57
CA ARG A 59 -5.32 0.01 -7.98
C ARG A 59 -6.26 -0.95 -8.69
N ASP A 60 -5.69 -1.91 -9.41
CA ASP A 60 -6.41 -2.95 -10.15
C ASP A 60 -6.45 -4.28 -9.34
N GLY A 61 -6.07 -4.26 -8.05
CA GLY A 61 -5.97 -5.45 -7.21
C GLY A 61 -4.81 -6.40 -7.59
N GLU A 62 -3.92 -5.97 -8.48
CA GLU A 62 -2.83 -6.78 -9.03
C GLU A 62 -1.49 -6.56 -8.29
N ARG A 63 -0.57 -7.52 -8.46
CA ARG A 63 0.82 -7.41 -7.98
C ARG A 63 1.74 -6.93 -9.11
N SER A 64 2.71 -6.10 -8.77
CA SER A 64 3.74 -5.67 -9.71
C SER A 64 4.76 -6.79 -9.97
N PRO A 65 4.94 -7.24 -11.23
CA PRO A 65 5.99 -8.21 -11.58
C PRO A 65 7.40 -7.70 -11.31
N VAL A 66 7.60 -6.36 -11.38
CA VAL A 66 8.89 -5.72 -11.08
C VAL A 66 9.23 -5.89 -9.60
N THR A 67 8.27 -5.61 -8.73
CA THR A 67 8.44 -5.72 -7.28
C THR A 67 8.63 -7.17 -6.84
N GLU A 68 7.88 -8.09 -7.44
CA GLU A 68 8.07 -9.54 -7.24
C GLU A 68 9.49 -9.98 -7.63
N GLY A 69 10.03 -9.43 -8.72
CA GLY A 69 11.41 -9.69 -9.13
C GLY A 69 12.44 -9.30 -8.06
N TRP A 70 12.22 -8.19 -7.36
CA TRP A 70 13.09 -7.76 -6.26
C TRP A 70 12.94 -8.61 -5.01
N VAL A 71 11.72 -9.04 -4.66
CA VAL A 71 11.49 -10.00 -3.55
C VAL A 71 12.35 -11.26 -3.77
N VAL A 72 12.25 -11.85 -4.96
CA VAL A 72 13.03 -13.04 -5.33
C VAL A 72 14.54 -12.77 -5.32
N ALA A 73 14.97 -11.57 -5.71
CA ALA A 73 16.38 -11.19 -5.69
C ALA A 73 16.93 -11.08 -4.27
N LEU A 74 16.15 -10.50 -3.35
CA LEU A 74 16.49 -10.35 -1.94
C LEU A 74 16.57 -11.71 -1.22
N ASP A 75 15.61 -12.60 -1.47
CA ASP A 75 15.62 -13.95 -0.91
C ASP A 75 16.87 -14.73 -1.34
N LYS A 76 17.27 -14.58 -2.61
CA LYS A 76 18.52 -15.18 -3.12
C LYS A 76 19.74 -14.61 -2.43
N THR A 77 19.82 -13.30 -2.21
CA THR A 77 20.94 -12.65 -1.53
C THR A 77 21.04 -13.10 -0.07
N GLY A 78 19.91 -13.15 0.66
CA GLY A 78 19.86 -13.68 2.02
C GLY A 78 20.28 -15.15 2.11
N ALA A 79 19.83 -15.99 1.17
CA ALA A 79 20.25 -17.39 1.10
C ALA A 79 21.75 -17.56 0.84
N LEU A 80 22.35 -16.68 0.03
CA LEU A 80 23.80 -16.68 -0.20
C LEU A 80 24.59 -16.29 1.06
N GLU A 81 24.14 -15.27 1.80
CA GLU A 81 24.75 -14.91 3.09
C GLU A 81 24.62 -16.06 4.08
N GLN A 82 23.43 -16.63 4.24
CA GLN A 82 23.19 -17.80 5.09
C GLN A 82 24.12 -18.97 4.76
N ALA A 83 24.34 -19.25 3.48
CA ALA A 83 25.26 -20.31 3.06
C ALA A 83 26.73 -19.99 3.43
N ALA A 84 27.10 -18.70 3.43
CA ALA A 84 28.46 -18.25 3.73
C ALA A 84 28.79 -18.20 5.23
N VAL A 85 27.82 -17.88 6.08
CA VAL A 85 28.05 -17.66 7.53
C VAL A 85 27.32 -18.64 8.45
N GLY A 86 26.38 -19.40 7.91
CA GLY A 86 25.54 -20.34 8.65
C GLY A 86 24.21 -19.73 9.13
N ALA A 87 23.19 -20.56 9.27
CA ALA A 87 21.81 -20.14 9.58
C ALA A 87 21.63 -19.50 10.97
N ASN A 88 22.54 -19.78 11.91
CA ASN A 88 22.45 -19.27 13.28
C ASN A 88 23.27 -17.98 13.50
N ALA A 89 23.89 -17.43 12.44
CA ALA A 89 24.57 -16.15 12.53
C ALA A 89 23.54 -15.04 12.76
N GLN A 90 23.85 -14.08 13.64
CA GLN A 90 22.89 -13.06 14.07
C GLN A 90 22.32 -12.26 12.89
N GLN A 91 23.16 -11.86 11.93
CA GLN A 91 22.72 -11.09 10.75
C GLN A 91 21.79 -11.89 9.84
N VAL A 92 21.92 -13.22 9.80
CA VAL A 92 21.03 -14.10 9.01
C VAL A 92 19.67 -14.24 9.68
N VAL A 93 19.67 -14.40 11.01
CA VAL A 93 18.42 -14.45 11.79
C VAL A 93 17.66 -13.14 11.66
N SER A 94 18.32 -12.01 11.92
CA SER A 94 17.73 -10.67 11.77
C SER A 94 17.23 -10.41 10.35
N TRP A 95 17.98 -10.83 9.32
CA TRP A 95 17.55 -10.68 7.92
C TRP A 95 16.23 -11.39 7.62
N TRP A 96 16.07 -12.63 8.11
CA TRP A 96 14.86 -13.42 7.88
C TRP A 96 13.68 -12.99 8.74
N ASP A 97 13.92 -12.50 9.96
CA ASP A 97 12.87 -11.90 10.80
C ASP A 97 12.30 -10.65 10.10
N ALA A 98 13.17 -9.76 9.66
CA ALA A 98 12.76 -8.57 8.90
C ALA A 98 12.19 -8.93 7.52
N THR A 99 12.59 -10.05 6.91
CA THR A 99 11.94 -10.58 5.69
C THR A 99 10.49 -10.97 5.98
N ALA A 100 10.26 -11.66 7.10
CA ALA A 100 8.92 -12.07 7.50
C ALA A 100 8.02 -10.85 7.74
N ASP A 101 8.52 -9.83 8.43
CA ASP A 101 7.78 -8.60 8.69
C ASP A 101 7.45 -7.83 7.39
N ARG A 102 8.43 -7.70 6.48
CA ARG A 102 8.21 -7.12 5.15
C ARG A 102 7.12 -7.86 4.37
N GLU A 103 7.17 -9.19 4.32
CA GLU A 103 6.17 -9.99 3.59
C GLU A 103 4.81 -10.01 4.28
N VAL A 104 4.74 -9.88 5.61
CA VAL A 104 3.48 -9.70 6.35
C VAL A 104 2.86 -8.36 5.98
N GLY A 105 3.62 -7.26 6.04
CA GLY A 105 3.17 -5.94 5.64
C GLY A 105 2.67 -5.90 4.19
N ARG A 106 3.48 -6.45 3.27
CA ARG A 106 3.14 -6.53 1.84
C ARG A 106 1.87 -7.29 1.57
N ARG A 107 1.74 -8.49 2.15
CA ARG A 107 0.53 -9.30 2.02
C ARG A 107 -0.68 -8.63 2.66
N GLY A 108 -0.49 -7.95 3.79
CA GLY A 108 -1.54 -7.19 4.47
C GLY A 108 -2.16 -6.12 3.56
N ARG A 109 -1.34 -5.28 2.94
CA ARG A 109 -1.82 -4.26 1.99
C ARG A 109 -2.44 -4.87 0.72
N MET A 110 -1.86 -5.95 0.19
CA MET A 110 -2.37 -6.63 -1.01
C MET A 110 -3.75 -7.27 -0.80
N LEU A 111 -4.00 -7.83 0.39
CA LEU A 111 -5.32 -8.41 0.72
C LEU A 111 -6.41 -7.35 0.73
N VAL A 112 -6.09 -6.13 1.16
CA VAL A 112 -7.05 -5.00 1.14
C VAL A 112 -7.22 -4.47 -0.29
N ALA A 113 -6.15 -4.41 -1.09
CA ALA A 113 -6.24 -4.03 -2.51
C ALA A 113 -7.10 -4.97 -3.35
N GLN A 114 -7.10 -6.28 -3.03
CA GLN A 114 -7.96 -7.28 -3.69
C GLN A 114 -9.40 -7.29 -3.16
N GLY A 115 -9.67 -6.56 -2.08
CA GLY A 115 -10.97 -6.54 -1.42
C GLY A 115 -12.02 -5.79 -2.22
N GLU A 116 -12.48 -6.37 -3.33
CA GLU A 116 -13.59 -5.81 -4.09
C GLU A 116 -14.91 -5.99 -3.32
N ILE A 117 -15.72 -4.93 -3.23
CA ILE A 117 -17.08 -5.03 -2.72
C ILE A 117 -17.90 -5.84 -3.74
N PRO A 118 -18.48 -7.00 -3.35
CA PRO A 118 -19.31 -7.79 -4.26
C PRO A 118 -20.40 -6.96 -4.92
N ILE A 119 -20.61 -7.14 -6.23
CA ILE A 119 -21.58 -6.38 -7.02
C ILE A 119 -23.01 -6.38 -6.43
N LEU A 120 -23.37 -7.45 -5.71
CA LEU A 120 -24.64 -7.58 -5.01
C LEU A 120 -24.81 -6.55 -3.89
N LEU A 121 -23.73 -6.22 -3.16
CA LEU A 121 -23.75 -5.19 -2.13
C LEU A 121 -23.91 -3.80 -2.75
N TRP A 122 -23.26 -3.54 -3.89
CA TRP A 122 -23.46 -2.31 -4.66
C TRP A 122 -24.91 -2.14 -5.12
N ALA A 123 -25.51 -3.20 -5.67
CA ALA A 123 -26.91 -3.19 -6.06
C ALA A 123 -27.82 -2.86 -4.86
N LEU A 124 -27.56 -3.48 -3.71
CA LEU A 124 -28.33 -3.24 -2.49
C LEU A 124 -28.19 -1.80 -1.98
N LEU A 125 -26.99 -1.22 -2.01
CA LEU A 125 -26.75 0.18 -1.63
C LEU A 125 -27.48 1.17 -2.54
N VAL A 126 -27.41 0.96 -3.86
CA VAL A 126 -28.08 1.82 -4.84
C VAL A 126 -29.60 1.70 -4.73
N ILE A 127 -30.14 0.49 -4.56
CA ILE A 127 -31.57 0.28 -4.34
C ILE A 127 -32.02 0.94 -3.04
N GLY A 128 -31.28 0.77 -1.94
CA GLY A 128 -31.59 1.42 -0.66
C GLY A 128 -31.59 2.94 -0.76
N ALA A 129 -30.59 3.52 -1.43
CA ALA A 129 -30.53 4.96 -1.70
C ALA A 129 -31.73 5.45 -2.53
N ALA A 130 -32.09 4.73 -3.59
CA ALA A 130 -33.24 5.05 -4.42
C ALA A 130 -34.56 4.97 -3.66
N LEU A 131 -34.71 3.99 -2.76
CA LEU A 131 -35.90 3.86 -1.91
C LEU A 131 -36.02 5.02 -0.91
N VAL A 132 -34.91 5.43 -0.26
CA VAL A 132 -34.92 6.55 0.68
C VAL A 132 -35.27 7.86 -0.03
N VAL A 133 -34.60 8.16 -1.14
CA VAL A 133 -34.88 9.38 -1.92
C VAL A 133 -36.29 9.34 -2.49
N GLY A 134 -36.71 8.20 -3.06
CA GLY A 134 -38.05 8.01 -3.59
C GLY A 134 -39.15 8.20 -2.53
N TYR A 135 -38.94 7.69 -1.32
CA TYR A 135 -39.88 7.86 -0.22
C TYR A 135 -40.01 9.33 0.21
N VAL A 136 -38.91 10.07 0.30
CA VAL A 136 -38.95 11.50 0.64
C VAL A 136 -39.62 12.33 -0.46
N LEU A 137 -39.47 11.95 -1.73
CA LEU A 137 -40.19 12.58 -2.84
C LEU A 137 -41.71 12.37 -2.77
N LEU A 138 -42.20 11.28 -2.17
CA LEU A 138 -43.65 11.06 -1.98
C LEU A 138 -44.27 12.01 -0.95
N TYR A 139 -43.47 12.62 -0.07
CA TYR A 139 -43.91 13.65 0.87
C TYR A 139 -43.98 15.05 0.23
N ALA A 140 -43.76 15.18 -1.08
CA ALA A 140 -43.87 16.46 -1.75
C ALA A 140 -45.33 16.95 -1.78
N ASP A 141 -45.68 17.81 -0.83
CA ASP A 141 -46.98 18.49 -0.77
C ASP A 141 -46.93 19.86 -1.48
N PRO A 142 -47.84 20.15 -2.43
CA PRO A 142 -47.93 21.46 -3.09
C PRO A 142 -48.39 22.61 -2.16
N ASP A 143 -49.00 22.30 -1.00
CA ASP A 143 -49.46 23.32 -0.03
C ASP A 143 -48.32 23.82 0.88
N GLU A 144 -47.15 23.20 0.82
CA GLU A 144 -45.99 23.52 1.64
C GLU A 144 -45.04 24.51 0.96
N GLY A 145 -44.30 25.28 1.77
CA GLY A 145 -43.36 26.27 1.24
C GLY A 145 -42.20 25.61 0.48
N LEU A 146 -41.93 26.08 -0.74
CA LEU A 146 -40.88 25.56 -1.63
C LEU A 146 -39.49 25.46 -0.97
N ILE A 147 -39.17 26.37 -0.04
CA ILE A 147 -37.90 26.34 0.73
C ILE A 147 -37.85 25.15 1.70
N ALA A 148 -38.93 24.86 2.41
CA ALA A 148 -38.98 23.74 3.37
C ALA A 148 -38.86 22.40 2.66
N GLN A 149 -39.54 22.27 1.51
CA GLN A 149 -39.51 21.09 0.66
C GLN A 149 -38.12 20.86 0.05
N ILE A 150 -37.46 21.90 -0.45
CA ILE A 150 -36.07 21.82 -0.91
C ILE A 150 -35.13 21.41 0.22
N MET A 151 -35.30 21.95 1.42
CA MET A 151 -34.40 21.62 2.54
C MET A 151 -34.53 20.15 2.95
N MET A 152 -35.75 19.61 3.01
CA MET A 152 -35.96 18.19 3.35
C MET A 152 -35.47 17.24 2.26
N ILE A 153 -35.91 17.44 1.02
CA ILE A 153 -35.55 16.55 -0.11
C ILE A 153 -34.07 16.68 -0.43
N GLY A 154 -33.59 17.93 -0.55
CA GLY A 154 -32.20 18.24 -0.85
C GLY A 154 -31.26 17.75 0.25
N GLY A 155 -31.59 18.02 1.52
CA GLY A 155 -30.80 17.58 2.67
C GLY A 155 -30.66 16.05 2.72
N THR A 156 -31.77 15.33 2.54
CA THR A 156 -31.74 13.84 2.53
C THR A 156 -30.94 13.31 1.33
N THR A 157 -31.15 13.89 0.15
CA THR A 157 -30.43 13.47 -1.06
C THR A 157 -28.93 13.71 -0.91
N VAL A 158 -28.52 14.87 -0.40
CA VAL A 158 -27.11 15.18 -0.13
C VAL A 158 -26.52 14.19 0.87
N LEU A 159 -27.23 13.87 1.95
CA LEU A 159 -26.75 12.91 2.94
C LEU A 159 -26.58 11.50 2.36
N VAL A 160 -27.54 11.03 1.58
CA VAL A 160 -27.50 9.70 0.92
C VAL A 160 -26.35 9.64 -0.10
N VAL A 161 -26.22 10.66 -0.95
CA VAL A 161 -25.15 10.74 -1.95
C VAL A 161 -23.78 10.84 -1.27
N ALA A 162 -23.64 11.67 -0.23
CA ALA A 162 -22.40 11.77 0.55
C ALA A 162 -22.03 10.44 1.20
N SER A 163 -23.02 9.68 1.70
CA SER A 163 -22.79 8.36 2.29
C SER A 163 -22.33 7.34 1.24
N LEU A 164 -22.92 7.32 0.05
CA LEU A 164 -22.49 6.46 -1.06
C LEU A 164 -21.09 6.83 -1.55
N LEU A 165 -20.78 8.12 -1.66
CA LEU A 165 -19.44 8.59 -2.01
C LEU A 165 -18.41 8.17 -0.96
N ALA A 166 -18.74 8.25 0.33
CA ALA A 166 -17.87 7.78 1.40
C ALA A 166 -17.59 6.27 1.29
N VAL A 167 -18.62 5.46 0.96
CA VAL A 167 -18.44 4.03 0.71
C VAL A 167 -17.56 3.78 -0.52
N GLN A 168 -17.75 4.53 -1.61
CA GLN A 168 -16.91 4.44 -2.81
C GLN A 168 -15.44 4.72 -2.51
N VAL A 169 -15.13 5.79 -1.78
CA VAL A 169 -13.73 6.15 -1.43
C VAL A 169 -13.10 5.06 -0.56
N LEU A 170 -13.85 4.52 0.39
CA LEU A 170 -13.38 3.43 1.26
C LEU A 170 -13.24 2.09 0.53
N ALA A 171 -13.99 1.88 -0.56
CA ALA A 171 -13.89 0.69 -1.39
C ALA A 171 -12.62 0.68 -2.25
N HIS A 172 -12.07 1.86 -2.56
CA HIS A 172 -10.91 2.02 -3.44
C HIS A 172 -9.79 2.82 -2.76
N PRO A 173 -9.15 2.25 -1.71
CA PRO A 173 -8.20 2.98 -0.88
C PRO A 173 -6.90 3.39 -1.58
N PHE A 174 -6.59 2.88 -2.78
CA PHE A 174 -5.31 3.13 -3.48
C PHE A 174 -5.44 3.95 -4.78
N GLU A 175 -6.64 4.45 -5.13
CA GLU A 175 -6.88 5.15 -6.41
C GLU A 175 -6.30 6.60 -6.50
N GLY A 176 -5.69 7.11 -5.44
CA GLY A 176 -5.06 8.45 -5.45
C GLY A 176 -6.04 9.64 -5.35
N GLN A 177 -7.28 9.39 -4.92
CA GLN A 177 -8.27 10.44 -4.63
C GLN A 177 -8.14 10.89 -3.17
N ASN A 178 -8.65 12.08 -2.81
CA ASN A 178 -8.60 12.62 -1.44
C ASN A 178 -9.02 11.56 -0.39
N GLY A 179 -8.08 11.11 0.45
CA GLY A 179 -8.30 10.08 1.47
C GLY A 179 -7.79 8.67 1.12
N SER A 180 -7.02 8.51 0.04
CA SER A 180 -6.30 7.26 -0.29
C SER A 180 -5.08 7.04 0.59
N ILE A 181 -4.70 5.77 0.77
CA ILE A 181 -3.43 5.36 1.37
C ILE A 181 -2.33 5.65 0.36
N ASP A 182 -1.36 6.45 0.79
CA ASP A 182 -0.22 6.91 -0.01
C ASP A 182 1.06 6.15 0.39
N PRO A 183 1.99 5.87 -0.53
CA PRO A 183 3.23 5.14 -0.22
C PRO A 183 4.24 5.95 0.62
N SER A 184 3.85 7.10 1.17
CA SER A 184 4.64 7.98 2.06
C SER A 184 5.57 7.29 3.07
N GLY A 185 5.14 6.22 3.74
CA GLY A 185 6.01 5.46 4.66
C GLY A 185 7.23 4.86 3.94
N MET A 186 7.02 4.26 2.76
CA MET A 186 8.10 3.71 1.94
C MET A 186 8.96 4.81 1.30
N GLU A 187 8.37 5.95 0.94
CA GLU A 187 9.11 7.13 0.48
C GLU A 187 10.05 7.65 1.58
N TYR A 188 9.58 7.69 2.83
CA TYR A 188 10.39 8.04 3.97
C TYR A 188 11.56 7.05 4.16
N SER A 189 11.28 5.74 4.14
CA SER A 189 12.31 4.70 4.18
C SER A 189 13.36 4.84 3.07
N LEU A 190 12.94 5.20 1.84
CA LEU A 190 13.87 5.49 0.74
C LEU A 190 14.79 6.65 1.06
N THR A 191 14.27 7.73 1.64
CA THR A 191 15.10 8.88 2.03
C THR A 191 16.10 8.52 3.14
N GLU A 192 15.69 7.69 4.10
CA GLU A 192 16.55 7.22 5.18
C GLU A 192 17.69 6.34 4.65
N MET A 193 17.37 5.32 3.86
CA MET A 193 18.36 4.44 3.23
C MET A 193 19.30 5.21 2.29
N ALA A 194 18.78 6.17 1.52
CA ALA A 194 19.61 6.99 0.65
C ALA A 194 20.57 7.90 1.43
N ALA A 195 20.15 8.41 2.59
CA ALA A 195 21.02 9.18 3.48
C ALA A 195 22.15 8.31 4.05
N PHE A 196 21.85 7.08 4.44
CA PHE A 196 22.85 6.10 4.91
C PHE A 196 23.82 5.69 3.79
N ALA A 197 23.32 5.30 2.62
CA ALA A 197 24.17 4.95 1.47
C ALA A 197 25.17 6.08 1.11
N LYS A 198 24.71 7.33 1.22
CA LYS A 198 25.54 8.50 0.99
C LYS A 198 26.62 8.71 2.06
N SER A 199 26.36 8.40 3.34
CA SER A 199 27.39 8.47 4.37
C SER A 199 28.52 7.46 4.14
N ASP A 200 28.17 6.33 3.52
CA ASP A 200 29.11 5.23 3.24
C ASP A 200 29.80 5.36 1.87
N GLY A 201 29.45 6.40 1.09
CA GLY A 201 30.09 6.71 -0.19
C GLY A 201 29.65 5.82 -1.35
N TRP A 202 28.55 5.07 -1.21
CA TRP A 202 28.00 4.17 -2.21
C TRP A 202 26.74 4.75 -2.90
N GLN A 203 26.47 4.34 -4.15
CA GLN A 203 25.33 4.84 -4.94
C GLN A 203 24.33 3.73 -5.33
N PRO A 204 23.03 3.89 -5.03
CA PRO A 204 22.02 2.85 -5.27
C PRO A 204 21.58 2.67 -6.73
N ASP A 205 21.81 3.65 -7.60
CA ASP A 205 21.33 3.68 -8.99
C ASP A 205 21.99 2.63 -9.91
N VAL A 206 22.84 1.78 -9.33
CA VAL A 206 23.62 0.77 -10.04
C VAL A 206 22.78 -0.46 -10.42
N LEU A 207 21.66 -0.71 -9.74
CA LEU A 207 20.81 -1.90 -9.99
C LEU A 207 19.47 -1.60 -10.67
N CYS A 208 18.93 -0.39 -10.51
CA CYS A 208 17.63 0.00 -11.05
C CYS A 208 17.53 1.52 -11.29
N ASN A 209 16.55 1.92 -12.10
CA ASN A 209 16.22 3.33 -12.27
C ASN A 209 15.39 3.89 -11.08
N ALA A 210 15.00 5.17 -11.16
CA ALA A 210 14.18 5.82 -10.13
C ALA A 210 12.80 5.17 -9.91
N ALA A 211 12.27 4.45 -10.90
CA ALA A 211 11.01 3.71 -10.82
C ALA A 211 11.20 2.25 -10.38
N GLY A 212 12.38 1.90 -9.82
CA GLY A 212 12.69 0.55 -9.37
C GLY A 212 12.74 -0.49 -10.49
N VAL A 213 12.78 -0.08 -11.76
CA VAL A 213 12.91 -1.03 -12.88
C VAL A 213 14.37 -1.43 -13.00
N PRO A 214 14.69 -2.75 -13.04
CA PRO A 214 16.06 -3.22 -13.20
C PRO A 214 16.74 -2.61 -14.43
N LEU A 215 18.00 -2.18 -14.27
CA LEU A 215 18.79 -1.73 -15.41
C LEU A 215 19.23 -2.94 -16.26
N PRO A 216 19.29 -2.81 -17.60
CA PRO A 216 19.82 -3.86 -18.46
C PRO A 216 21.29 -4.13 -18.09
N LYS A 217 21.63 -5.42 -18.01
CA LYS A 217 22.99 -5.89 -17.73
C LYS A 217 23.95 -5.62 -18.89
#